data_AF-A0A8J6E985-F1
#
_entry.id   AF-A0A8J6E985-F1
#
_cell.length_a   1.000
_cell.length_b   1.000
_cell.length_c   1.000
_cell.angle_alpha   90.00
_cell.angle_beta   90.00
_cell.angle_gamma   90.00
#
_symmetry.space_group_name_H-M   'P 1'
#
loop_
_entity.id
_entity.type
_entity.pdbx_description
1 polymer ?
#
loop_
_entity_poly.entity_id
_entity_poly.type
_entity_poly.pdbx_seq_one_letter_code
_entity_poly.pdbx_strand_id
1 'polypeptide(L)'
;QIQSYQASLTGYLQRLTNLTRRVEIMETGGISYTQLDFELLKLEMKQIETLVIELRESMDGSNTLVEALYLEVHNISIMVNQLESYDKNNVLVVRREIASLRKRLEDCEKNQHNGTLPPVNYGSCDHGGLVNISKPFVVQLNWLGFSYRFGGWGKDFCSGANQDAYWVAPLNTDARMMNTLRFYSAYDNLLLYKGATEKVLTKNPSYGVYDYSSCAKVEE
;
A
#
# COMPACT_ATOMS: atom_id res chain seq x y z
N GLN A 1 -55.27 1.53 31.36
CA GLN A 1 -55.11 1.10 29.95
C GLN A 1 -54.11 1.99 29.20
N ILE A 2 -54.34 3.29 29.02
CA ILE A 2 -53.42 4.17 28.24
C ILE A 2 -51.97 4.18 28.77
N GLN A 3 -51.77 4.24 30.10
CA GLN A 3 -50.44 4.23 30.71
C GLN A 3 -49.68 2.90 30.53
N SER A 4 -50.38 1.75 30.51
CA SER A 4 -49.71 0.47 30.25
C SER A 4 -49.32 0.35 28.77
N TYR A 5 -50.13 0.91 27.86
CA TYR A 5 -49.79 0.98 26.44
C TYR A 5 -48.57 1.88 26.17
N GLN A 6 -48.47 3.03 26.82
CA GLN A 6 -47.28 3.90 26.74
C GLN A 6 -46.01 3.23 27.27
N ALA A 7 -46.11 2.49 28.37
CA ALA A 7 -44.97 1.75 28.93
C ALA A 7 -44.49 0.64 27.98
N SER A 8 -45.41 -0.13 27.39
CA SER A 8 -45.08 -1.16 26.39
C SER A 8 -44.45 -0.55 25.13
N LEU A 9 -45.00 0.57 24.63
CA LEU A 9 -44.48 1.27 23.46
C LEU A 9 -43.04 1.77 23.66
N THR A 10 -42.75 2.32 24.84
CA THR A 10 -41.39 2.78 25.20
C THR A 10 -40.41 1.60 25.23
N GLY A 11 -40.83 0.46 25.77
CA GLY A 11 -40.03 -0.77 25.76
C GLY A 11 -39.75 -1.28 24.33
N TYR A 12 -40.72 -1.18 23.42
CA TYR A 12 -40.54 -1.56 22.01
C TYR A 12 -39.55 -0.66 21.28
N LEU A 13 -39.67 0.66 21.45
CA LEU A 13 -38.75 1.64 20.86
C LEU A 13 -37.32 1.41 21.32
N GLN A 14 -37.12 1.08 22.60
CA GLN A 14 -35.79 0.83 23.14
C GLN A 14 -35.17 -0.45 22.55
N ARG A 15 -35.95 -1.53 22.39
CA ARG A 15 -35.48 -2.76 21.74
C ARG A 15 -35.13 -2.54 20.27
N LEU A 16 -35.97 -1.81 19.54
CA LEU A 16 -35.70 -1.43 18.15
C LEU A 16 -34.43 -0.60 18.02
N THR A 17 -34.24 0.41 18.88
CA THR A 17 -33.04 1.26 18.86
C THR A 17 -31.76 0.44 19.09
N ASN A 18 -31.79 -0.49 20.05
CA ASN A 18 -30.66 -1.39 20.30
C ASN A 18 -30.37 -2.32 19.12
N LEU A 19 -31.43 -2.81 18.47
CA LEU A 19 -31.30 -3.66 17.29
C LEU A 19 -30.72 -2.91 16.10
N THR A 20 -31.23 -1.71 15.81
CA THR A 20 -30.72 -0.82 14.76
C THR A 20 -29.24 -0.55 14.93
N ARG A 21 -28.81 -0.24 16.16
CA ARG A 21 -27.39 -0.04 16.47
C ARG A 21 -26.53 -1.27 16.18
N ARG A 22 -27.04 -2.47 16.47
CA ARG A 22 -26.31 -3.73 16.18
C ARG A 22 -26.21 -4.01 14.68
N VAL A 23 -27.27 -3.75 13.92
CA VAL A 23 -27.27 -3.89 12.45
C VAL A 23 -26.33 -2.87 11.81
N GLU A 24 -26.33 -1.63 12.29
CA GLU A 24 -25.42 -0.58 11.80
C GLU A 24 -23.94 -0.93 12.05
N ILE A 25 -23.61 -1.49 13.22
CA ILE A 25 -22.26 -2.00 13.53
C ILE A 25 -21.87 -3.16 12.61
N MET A 26 -22.84 -4.01 12.24
CA MET A 26 -22.64 -5.13 11.32
C MET A 26 -22.35 -4.65 9.90
N GLU A 27 -23.08 -3.64 9.41
CA GLU A 27 -22.84 -3.01 8.09
C GLU A 27 -21.52 -2.24 8.02
N THR A 28 -21.20 -1.50 9.07
CA THR A 28 -19.97 -0.68 9.16
C THR A 28 -18.73 -1.50 9.50
N GLY A 29 -18.90 -2.79 9.81
CA GLY A 29 -17.82 -3.77 9.87
C GLY A 29 -17.04 -3.81 11.18
N GLY A 30 -17.60 -3.33 12.30
CA GLY A 30 -16.89 -3.20 13.58
C GLY A 30 -16.54 -4.50 14.30
N ILE A 31 -17.28 -5.60 14.07
CA ILE A 31 -17.13 -6.90 14.75
C ILE A 31 -17.44 -8.04 13.76
N SER A 32 -16.73 -9.19 13.86
CA SER A 32 -17.08 -10.40 13.11
C SER A 32 -18.32 -11.06 13.73
N TYR A 33 -19.41 -11.10 12.98
CA TYR A 33 -20.62 -11.80 13.37
C TYR A 33 -20.56 -13.23 12.85
N THR A 34 -20.95 -14.18 13.69
CA THR A 34 -21.03 -15.61 13.37
C THR A 34 -22.45 -15.97 12.91
N GLN A 35 -22.61 -17.17 12.33
CA GLN A 35 -23.94 -17.70 12.00
C GLN A 35 -24.89 -17.68 13.22
N LEU A 36 -24.38 -17.98 14.42
CA LEU A 36 -25.16 -17.97 15.66
C LEU A 36 -25.69 -16.55 15.98
N ASP A 37 -24.91 -15.51 15.70
CA ASP A 37 -25.33 -14.13 15.93
C ASP A 37 -26.47 -13.72 14.99
N PHE A 38 -26.43 -14.19 13.74
CA PHE A 38 -27.52 -13.99 12.79
C PHE A 38 -28.80 -14.76 13.18
N GLU A 39 -28.65 -15.99 13.68
CA GLU A 39 -29.78 -16.78 14.19
C GLU A 39 -30.45 -16.09 15.38
N LEU A 40 -29.66 -15.56 16.31
CA LEU A 40 -30.16 -14.77 17.44
C LEU A 40 -30.89 -13.51 16.97
N LEU A 41 -30.30 -12.77 16.02
CA LEU A 41 -30.87 -11.55 15.46
C LEU A 41 -32.22 -11.80 14.77
N LYS A 42 -32.34 -12.91 14.04
CA LYS A 42 -33.60 -13.34 13.41
C LYS A 42 -34.66 -13.70 14.44
N LEU A 43 -34.28 -14.35 15.52
CA LEU A 43 -35.20 -14.72 16.59
C LEU A 43 -35.73 -13.47 17.30
N GLU A 44 -34.86 -12.50 17.60
CA GLU A 44 -35.23 -11.20 18.14
C GLU A 44 -36.15 -10.42 17.18
N MET A 45 -35.83 -10.41 15.87
CA MET A 45 -36.68 -9.77 14.85
C MET A 45 -38.06 -10.40 14.76
N LYS A 46 -38.14 -11.74 14.79
CA LYS A 46 -39.42 -12.46 14.76
C LYS A 46 -40.26 -12.16 16.00
N GLN A 47 -39.62 -12.01 17.17
CA GLN A 47 -40.31 -11.58 18.39
C GLN A 47 -40.86 -10.17 18.24
N ILE A 48 -40.07 -9.22 17.73
CA ILE A 48 -40.53 -7.83 17.51
C ILE A 48 -41.66 -7.78 16.48
N GLU A 49 -41.55 -8.52 15.38
CA GLU A 49 -42.57 -8.58 14.33
C GLU A 49 -43.90 -9.13 14.87
N THR A 50 -43.85 -10.22 15.66
CA THR A 50 -45.05 -10.79 16.33
C THR A 50 -45.70 -9.77 17.25
N LEU A 51 -44.91 -9.07 18.05
CA LEU A 51 -45.41 -8.07 19.01
C LEU A 51 -46.02 -6.84 18.31
N VAL A 52 -45.48 -6.42 17.16
CA VAL A 52 -46.04 -5.31 16.37
C VAL A 52 -47.34 -5.73 15.69
N ILE A 53 -47.46 -6.99 15.26
CA ILE A 53 -48.71 -7.57 14.75
C ILE A 53 -49.78 -7.58 15.85
N GLU A 54 -49.46 -8.07 17.05
CA GLU A 54 -50.39 -8.04 18.20
C GLU A 54 -50.83 -6.62 18.56
N LEU A 55 -49.90 -5.65 18.51
CA LEU A 55 -50.22 -4.24 18.74
C LEU A 55 -51.18 -3.71 17.66
N ARG A 56 -50.94 -4.05 16.40
CA ARG A 56 -51.79 -3.68 15.26
C ARG A 56 -53.21 -4.24 15.41
N GLU A 57 -53.33 -5.51 15.75
CA GLU A 57 -54.62 -6.19 15.98
C GLU A 57 -55.36 -5.60 17.17
N SER A 58 -54.66 -5.20 18.24
CA SER A 58 -55.28 -4.58 19.42
C SER A 58 -55.85 -3.17 19.18
N MET A 59 -55.47 -2.51 18.08
CA MET A 59 -55.83 -1.12 17.78
C MET A 59 -56.83 -0.97 16.61
N ASP A 60 -57.48 -2.07 16.18
CA ASP A 60 -58.47 -2.10 15.08
C ASP A 60 -57.97 -1.37 13.81
N GLY A 61 -56.66 -1.38 13.54
CA GLY A 61 -56.05 -0.75 12.36
C GLY A 61 -56.17 0.77 12.25
N SER A 62 -56.74 1.48 13.24
CA SER A 62 -57.06 2.92 13.13
C SER A 62 -55.88 3.87 13.41
N ASN A 63 -54.67 3.36 13.63
CA ASN A 63 -53.52 4.19 13.97
C ASN A 63 -52.43 4.13 12.88
N THR A 64 -52.32 5.21 12.09
CA THR A 64 -51.33 5.36 11.02
C THR A 64 -49.88 5.19 11.50
N LEU A 65 -49.60 5.47 12.77
CA LEU A 65 -48.27 5.29 13.37
C LEU A 65 -47.91 3.82 13.56
N VAL A 66 -48.88 2.96 13.88
CA VAL A 66 -48.64 1.52 14.07
C VAL A 66 -48.41 0.84 12.73
N GLU A 67 -49.09 1.32 11.67
CA GLU A 67 -48.83 0.80 10.32
C GLU A 67 -47.48 1.24 9.76
N ALA A 68 -47.06 2.48 10.00
CA ALA A 68 -45.71 2.91 9.66
C ALA A 68 -44.65 2.05 10.39
N LEU A 69 -44.86 1.79 11.68
CA LEU A 69 -43.98 0.93 12.48
C LEU A 69 -43.93 -0.50 11.94
N TYR A 70 -45.06 -1.09 11.59
CA TYR A 70 -45.12 -2.43 10.99
C TYR A 70 -44.31 -2.51 9.69
N LEU A 71 -44.46 -1.52 8.79
CA LEU A 71 -43.72 -1.46 7.54
C LEU A 71 -42.21 -1.30 7.77
N GLU A 72 -41.80 -0.46 8.71
CA GLU A 72 -40.38 -0.29 9.05
C GLU A 72 -39.78 -1.59 9.60
N VAL A 73 -40.47 -2.26 10.52
CA VAL A 73 -40.03 -3.55 11.09
C VAL A 73 -39.94 -4.63 10.02
N HIS A 74 -40.91 -4.68 9.11
CA HIS A 74 -40.89 -5.62 7.99
C HIS A 74 -39.73 -5.36 7.02
N ASN A 75 -39.46 -4.11 6.68
CA ASN A 75 -38.31 -3.73 5.85
C ASN A 75 -36.98 -4.11 6.51
N ILE A 76 -36.84 -3.90 7.82
CA ILE A 76 -35.65 -4.32 8.58
C ILE A 76 -35.49 -5.85 8.54
N SER A 77 -36.59 -6.61 8.62
CA SER A 77 -36.56 -8.08 8.53
C SER A 77 -36.00 -8.55 7.19
N ILE A 78 -36.38 -7.90 6.09
CA ILE A 78 -35.83 -8.17 4.75
C ILE A 78 -34.34 -7.85 4.70
N MET A 79 -33.91 -6.69 5.21
CA MET A 79 -32.49 -6.29 5.21
C MET A 79 -31.61 -7.24 6.01
N VAL A 80 -32.06 -7.69 7.20
CA VAL A 80 -31.32 -8.68 8.03
C VAL A 80 -31.12 -9.99 7.28
N ASN A 81 -32.14 -10.47 6.55
CA ASN A 81 -32.01 -11.67 5.73
C ASN A 81 -31.04 -11.49 4.55
N GLN A 82 -31.03 -10.31 3.92
CA GLN A 82 -30.07 -9.97 2.87
C GLN A 82 -28.64 -9.92 3.41
N LEU A 83 -28.41 -9.30 4.59
CA LEU A 83 -27.11 -9.26 5.23
C LEU A 83 -26.55 -10.67 5.53
N GLU A 84 -27.39 -11.58 6.04
CA GLU A 84 -26.97 -12.97 6.28
C GLU A 84 -26.59 -13.67 4.95
N SER A 85 -27.31 -13.41 3.85
CA SER A 85 -26.97 -13.98 2.55
C SER A 85 -25.62 -13.48 2.03
N TYR A 86 -25.26 -12.23 2.32
CA TYR A 86 -23.94 -11.69 2.01
C TYR A 86 -22.85 -12.32 2.87
N ASP A 87 -23.12 -12.58 4.15
CA ASP A 87 -22.18 -13.24 5.04
C ASP A 87 -21.96 -14.72 4.72
N LYS A 88 -23.01 -15.47 4.35
CA LYS A 88 -22.89 -16.84 3.80
C LYS A 88 -21.97 -16.91 2.58
N ASN A 89 -21.89 -15.81 1.83
CA ASN A 89 -21.01 -15.65 0.68
C ASN A 89 -19.68 -14.94 1.02
N ASN A 90 -19.35 -14.77 2.31
CA ASN A 90 -18.17 -14.07 2.85
C ASN A 90 -18.00 -12.61 2.38
N VAL A 91 -19.04 -11.97 1.84
CA VAL A 91 -18.97 -10.63 1.23
C VAL A 91 -18.65 -9.56 2.29
N LEU A 92 -19.16 -9.70 3.51
CA LEU A 92 -18.90 -8.75 4.59
C LEU A 92 -17.44 -8.75 5.04
N VAL A 93 -16.80 -9.92 5.09
CA VAL A 93 -15.36 -10.06 5.40
C VAL A 93 -14.52 -9.35 4.33
N VAL A 94 -14.81 -9.61 3.06
CA VAL A 94 -14.10 -8.97 1.93
C VAL A 94 -14.26 -7.45 1.96
N ARG A 95 -15.46 -6.92 2.27
CA ARG A 95 -15.68 -5.47 2.41
C ARG A 95 -14.85 -4.85 3.54
N ARG A 96 -14.68 -5.55 4.67
CA ARG A 96 -13.82 -5.10 5.78
C ARG A 96 -12.36 -5.02 5.35
N GLU A 97 -11.86 -6.04 4.66
CA GLU A 97 -10.49 -6.04 4.14
C GLU A 97 -10.25 -4.88 3.17
N ILE A 98 -11.19 -4.64 2.25
CA ILE A 98 -11.12 -3.50 1.32
C ILE A 98 -11.09 -2.17 2.08
N ALA A 99 -11.95 -1.99 3.09
CA ALA A 99 -11.98 -0.76 3.90
C ALA A 99 -10.68 -0.55 4.69
N SER A 100 -10.13 -1.62 5.27
CA SER A 100 -8.83 -1.61 5.96
C SER A 100 -7.69 -1.24 5.02
N LEU A 101 -7.66 -1.81 3.81
CA LEU A 101 -6.67 -1.49 2.79
C LEU A 101 -6.77 -0.03 2.33
N ARG A 102 -7.98 0.49 2.11
CA ARG A 102 -8.19 1.92 1.78
C ARG A 102 -7.67 2.84 2.87
N LYS A 103 -7.99 2.54 4.14
CA LYS A 103 -7.49 3.32 5.26
C LYS A 103 -5.96 3.30 5.35
N ARG A 104 -5.35 2.13 5.17
CA ARG A 104 -3.87 2.01 5.13
C ARG A 104 -3.26 2.81 3.98
N LEU A 105 -3.92 2.86 2.82
CA LEU A 105 -3.47 3.67 1.69
C LEU A 105 -3.55 5.17 2.02
N GLU A 106 -4.66 5.64 2.57
CA GLU A 106 -4.80 7.02 3.03
C GLU A 106 -3.79 7.38 4.12
N ASP A 107 -3.53 6.47 5.06
CA ASP A 107 -2.51 6.66 6.09
C ASP A 107 -1.10 6.68 5.47
N CYS A 108 -0.81 5.88 4.44
CA CYS A 108 0.44 5.97 3.69
C CYS A 108 0.58 7.30 2.95
N GLU A 109 -0.48 7.83 2.35
CA GLU A 109 -0.49 9.14 1.69
C GLU A 109 -0.36 10.30 2.71
N LYS A 110 -1.03 10.23 3.86
CA LYS A 110 -0.93 11.25 4.93
C LYS A 110 0.41 11.21 5.65
N ASN A 111 0.96 10.01 5.87
CA ASN A 111 2.30 9.79 6.42
C ASN A 111 3.39 9.82 5.36
N GLN A 112 3.05 10.11 4.10
CA GLN A 112 3.98 10.69 3.15
C GLN A 112 4.30 12.09 3.68
N HIS A 113 5.10 12.12 4.75
CA HIS A 113 5.80 13.32 5.17
C HIS A 113 6.34 13.96 3.91
N ASN A 114 6.10 15.27 3.80
CA ASN A 114 6.75 16.21 2.90
C ASN A 114 8.28 16.07 3.02
N GLY A 115 8.76 15.03 2.38
CA GLY A 115 10.13 14.71 2.07
C GLY A 115 10.13 14.30 0.60
N THR A 116 9.37 15.00 -0.24
CA THR A 116 9.94 15.40 -1.53
C THR A 116 11.15 16.22 -1.15
N LEU A 117 12.26 15.53 -0.84
CA LEU A 117 13.58 16.15 -0.85
C LEU A 117 13.58 16.92 -2.17
N PRO A 118 13.83 18.25 -2.15
CA PRO A 118 13.96 18.99 -3.39
C PRO A 118 14.88 18.18 -4.29
N PRO A 119 14.57 18.05 -5.59
CA PRO A 119 15.32 17.19 -6.49
C PRO A 119 16.81 17.42 -6.23
N VAL A 120 17.50 16.36 -5.79
CA VAL A 120 18.88 16.46 -5.35
C VAL A 120 19.66 17.01 -6.54
N ASN A 121 20.09 18.26 -6.42
CA ASN A 121 20.87 18.90 -7.46
C ASN A 121 22.30 18.41 -7.26
N TYR A 122 22.62 17.30 -7.93
CA TYR A 122 23.95 16.71 -7.88
C TYR A 122 24.98 17.73 -8.39
N GLY A 123 26.04 17.98 -7.62
CA GLY A 123 27.13 18.89 -7.99
C GLY A 123 27.13 20.26 -7.31
N SER A 124 26.12 20.59 -6.51
CA SER A 124 26.18 21.71 -5.54
C SER A 124 26.59 21.18 -4.16
N CYS A 125 27.19 22.01 -3.29
CA CYS A 125 27.44 21.68 -1.87
C CYS A 125 26.60 22.55 -0.93
N ASP A 126 25.53 23.18 -1.44
CA ASP A 126 24.75 24.21 -0.73
C ASP A 126 23.72 23.63 0.25
N HIS A 127 23.69 22.30 0.40
CA HIS A 127 22.73 21.56 1.22
C HIS A 127 23.20 21.30 2.66
N GLY A 128 24.30 21.92 3.09
CA GLY A 128 24.82 21.81 4.45
C GLY A 128 25.70 20.57 4.68
N GLY A 129 25.94 20.23 5.95
CA GLY A 129 26.81 19.13 6.34
C GLY A 129 26.14 17.75 6.28
N LEU A 130 26.95 16.68 6.29
CA LEU A 130 26.46 15.31 6.34
C LEU A 130 25.77 15.02 7.68
N VAL A 131 24.46 14.78 7.65
CA VAL A 131 23.66 14.51 8.86
C VAL A 131 23.53 13.03 9.17
N ASN A 132 23.37 12.19 8.13
CA ASN A 132 23.15 10.75 8.32
C ASN A 132 23.61 9.94 7.09
N ILE A 133 23.97 8.67 7.30
CA ILE A 133 24.36 7.71 6.25
C ILE A 133 23.43 6.50 6.35
N SER A 134 22.75 6.16 5.24
CA SER A 134 21.88 5.00 5.18
C SER A 134 22.65 3.68 5.12
N LYS A 135 21.95 2.55 5.32
CA LYS A 135 22.55 1.22 5.11
C LYS A 135 23.02 1.07 3.66
N PRO A 136 24.17 0.41 3.43
CA PRO A 136 24.61 0.10 2.08
C PRO A 136 23.65 -0.90 1.43
N PHE A 137 23.49 -0.79 0.12
CA PHE A 137 22.76 -1.74 -0.70
C PHE A 137 23.57 -2.08 -1.94
N VAL A 138 23.36 -3.29 -2.46
CA VAL A 138 24.05 -3.74 -3.66
C VAL A 138 23.31 -3.18 -4.87
N VAL A 139 23.98 -2.29 -5.59
CA VAL A 139 23.45 -1.74 -6.86
C VAL A 139 23.68 -2.73 -8.00
N GLN A 140 24.89 -3.29 -8.07
CA GLN A 140 25.30 -4.10 -9.22
C GLN A 140 26.49 -5.01 -8.89
N LEU A 141 26.55 -6.16 -9.55
CA LEU A 141 27.71 -7.06 -9.53
C LEU A 141 28.65 -6.75 -10.71
N ASN A 142 29.91 -7.17 -10.61
CA ASN A 142 30.84 -7.01 -11.71
C ASN A 142 30.41 -7.83 -12.93
N TRP A 143 30.31 -7.21 -14.10
CA TRP A 143 29.91 -7.89 -15.34
C TRP A 143 30.90 -8.96 -15.80
N LEU A 144 32.17 -8.85 -15.37
CA LEU A 144 33.20 -9.84 -15.62
C LEU A 144 33.10 -11.05 -14.67
N GLY A 145 32.18 -11.02 -13.72
CA GLY A 145 31.92 -12.10 -12.77
C GLY A 145 32.67 -11.98 -11.45
N PHE A 146 32.46 -12.96 -10.57
CA PHE A 146 32.89 -12.93 -9.17
C PHE A 146 34.41 -12.97 -8.96
N SER A 147 35.19 -13.39 -9.96
CA SER A 147 36.66 -13.38 -9.90
C SER A 147 37.25 -11.97 -9.89
N TYR A 148 36.53 -10.99 -10.42
CA TYR A 148 36.94 -9.58 -10.49
C TYR A 148 36.42 -8.82 -9.26
N ARG A 149 37.07 -9.08 -8.11
CA ARG A 149 36.61 -8.65 -6.79
C ARG A 149 36.81 -7.15 -6.49
N PHE A 150 37.77 -6.52 -7.15
CA PHE A 150 38.17 -5.13 -6.87
C PHE A 150 37.89 -4.25 -8.07
N GLY A 151 37.61 -2.96 -7.82
CA GLY A 151 37.25 -2.01 -8.87
C GLY A 151 36.63 -0.75 -8.31
N GLY A 152 36.21 0.12 -9.23
CA GLY A 152 35.40 1.29 -8.95
C GLY A 152 34.30 1.45 -9.98
N TRP A 153 33.29 2.25 -9.65
CA TRP A 153 32.26 2.68 -10.57
C TRP A 153 31.73 4.04 -10.11
N GLY A 154 31.13 4.79 -11.02
CA GLY A 154 30.61 6.10 -10.69
C GLY A 154 29.86 6.75 -11.84
N LYS A 155 29.44 7.98 -11.58
CA LYS A 155 28.80 8.89 -12.53
C LYS A 155 29.60 10.19 -12.52
N ASP A 156 29.82 10.79 -13.68
CA ASP A 156 30.43 12.11 -13.76
C ASP A 156 29.35 13.20 -13.59
N PHE A 157 29.65 14.20 -12.76
CA PHE A 157 28.77 15.33 -12.49
C PHE A 157 29.35 16.67 -12.98
N CYS A 158 30.51 16.65 -13.65
CA CYS A 158 31.14 17.87 -14.16
C CYS A 158 30.33 18.50 -15.29
N SER A 159 30.05 19.81 -15.15
CA SER A 159 29.42 20.64 -16.18
C SER A 159 30.25 20.65 -17.46
N GLY A 160 29.70 20.10 -18.55
CA GLY A 160 30.38 19.98 -19.86
C GLY A 160 30.72 18.55 -20.27
N ALA A 161 30.71 17.59 -19.33
CA ALA A 161 30.73 16.17 -19.66
C ALA A 161 29.32 15.66 -19.99
N ASN A 162 29.21 14.47 -20.58
CA ASN A 162 27.91 13.79 -20.69
C ASN A 162 27.43 13.44 -19.27
N GLN A 163 26.62 14.32 -18.69
CA GLN A 163 26.19 14.26 -17.30
C GLN A 163 25.38 13.01 -16.94
N ASP A 164 25.00 12.18 -17.92
CA ASP A 164 24.30 10.91 -17.69
C ASP A 164 25.17 9.67 -17.93
N ALA A 165 26.46 9.86 -18.19
CA ALA A 165 27.39 8.76 -18.37
C ALA A 165 27.82 8.14 -17.03
N TYR A 166 27.60 6.83 -16.92
CA TYR A 166 28.11 5.99 -15.85
C TYR A 166 29.35 5.26 -16.33
N TRP A 167 30.32 5.07 -15.45
CA TRP A 167 31.54 4.34 -15.75
C TRP A 167 31.78 3.23 -14.73
N VAL A 168 32.37 2.13 -15.18
CA VAL A 168 32.75 0.98 -14.35
C VAL A 168 34.15 0.54 -14.73
N ALA A 169 34.99 0.36 -13.73
CA ALA A 169 36.43 0.21 -13.88
C ALA A 169 36.95 -0.91 -12.95
N PRO A 170 36.85 -2.18 -13.38
CA PRO A 170 37.28 -3.32 -12.58
C PRO A 170 38.81 -3.46 -12.62
N LEU A 171 39.39 -3.87 -11.50
CA LEU A 171 40.76 -4.36 -11.48
C LEU A 171 40.77 -5.81 -11.99
N ASN A 172 41.87 -6.18 -12.65
CA ASN A 172 42.15 -7.55 -13.03
C ASN A 172 42.14 -8.48 -11.81
N THR A 173 42.09 -9.79 -12.06
CA THR A 173 42.08 -10.82 -11.02
C THR A 173 43.33 -10.83 -10.14
N ASP A 174 44.41 -10.18 -10.57
CA ASP A 174 45.62 -9.95 -9.77
C ASP A 174 45.50 -8.80 -8.76
N ALA A 175 44.37 -8.09 -8.76
CA ALA A 175 44.06 -6.92 -7.94
C ALA A 175 45.07 -5.77 -8.07
N ARG A 176 45.81 -5.68 -9.19
CA ARG A 176 46.85 -4.66 -9.37
C ARG A 176 46.51 -3.65 -10.45
N MET A 177 45.97 -4.11 -11.57
CA MET A 177 45.86 -3.27 -12.76
C MET A 177 44.44 -3.17 -13.26
N MET A 178 44.08 -1.97 -13.71
CA MET A 178 42.83 -1.66 -14.38
C MET A 178 43.11 -1.49 -15.87
N ASN A 179 42.63 -2.42 -16.69
CA ASN A 179 42.90 -2.43 -18.13
C ASN A 179 41.71 -1.93 -18.96
N THR A 180 40.50 -1.99 -18.42
CA THR A 180 39.28 -1.67 -19.15
C THR A 180 38.45 -0.69 -18.35
N LEU A 181 38.00 0.37 -19.04
CA LEU A 181 37.02 1.31 -18.55
C LEU A 181 35.76 1.18 -19.40
N ARG A 182 34.62 0.90 -18.77
CA ARG A 182 33.34 0.67 -19.44
C ARG A 182 32.38 1.80 -19.14
N PHE A 183 31.72 2.33 -20.18
CA PHE A 183 30.79 3.45 -20.09
C PHE A 183 29.37 3.03 -20.47
N TYR A 184 28.39 3.60 -19.78
CA TYR A 184 26.97 3.45 -20.05
C TYR A 184 26.33 4.83 -20.15
N SER A 185 25.48 5.04 -21.15
CA SER A 185 24.84 6.34 -21.40
C SER A 185 23.68 6.69 -20.46
N ALA A 186 23.22 5.73 -19.64
CA ALA A 186 22.12 5.90 -18.69
C ALA A 186 22.22 4.89 -17.55
N TYR A 187 21.53 5.16 -16.44
CA TYR A 187 21.52 4.28 -15.27
C TYR A 187 20.89 2.90 -15.58
N ASP A 188 19.79 2.88 -16.33
CA ASP A 188 19.14 1.62 -16.71
C ASP A 188 20.04 0.76 -17.61
N ASN A 189 20.84 1.41 -18.46
CA ASN A 189 21.82 0.73 -19.31
C ASN A 189 22.93 0.10 -18.47
N LEU A 190 23.38 0.78 -17.42
CA LEU A 190 24.30 0.24 -16.43
C LEU A 190 23.68 -1.02 -15.78
N LEU A 191 22.49 -0.91 -15.18
CA LEU A 191 21.85 -2.03 -14.46
C LEU A 191 21.60 -3.26 -15.34
N LEU A 192 21.24 -3.05 -16.61
CA LEU A 192 20.92 -4.12 -17.55
C LEU A 192 22.13 -4.60 -18.37
N TYR A 193 23.33 -4.04 -18.14
CA TYR A 193 24.53 -4.26 -18.95
C TYR A 193 24.32 -4.04 -20.46
N LYS A 194 23.50 -3.03 -20.83
CA LYS A 194 23.12 -2.75 -22.24
C LYS A 194 23.85 -1.55 -22.80
N GLY A 195 24.18 -1.59 -24.09
CA GLY A 195 24.71 -0.45 -24.83
C GLY A 195 26.03 0.10 -24.29
N ALA A 196 26.89 -0.77 -23.74
CA ALA A 196 28.15 -0.36 -23.14
C ALA A 196 29.20 -0.01 -24.19
N THR A 197 29.99 1.03 -23.93
CA THR A 197 31.20 1.37 -24.71
C THR A 197 32.43 1.08 -23.86
N GLU A 198 33.44 0.42 -24.42
CA GLU A 198 34.65 0.03 -23.69
C GLU A 198 35.89 0.77 -24.21
N LYS A 199 36.70 1.25 -23.28
CA LYS A 199 38.01 1.84 -23.55
C LYS A 199 39.07 0.98 -22.89
N VAL A 200 39.95 0.41 -23.71
CA VAL A 200 41.15 -0.28 -23.22
C VAL A 200 42.19 0.77 -22.86
N LEU A 201 42.65 0.72 -21.63
CA LEU A 201 43.58 1.71 -21.07
C LEU A 201 45.04 1.38 -21.40
N THR A 202 45.35 0.10 -21.62
CA THR A 202 46.69 -0.36 -21.98
C THR A 202 46.89 -0.35 -23.49
N LYS A 203 48.02 0.21 -23.93
CA LYS A 203 48.58 -0.13 -25.24
C LYS A 203 49.60 -1.26 -25.05
N ASN A 204 49.67 -2.18 -26.01
CA ASN A 204 50.62 -3.29 -25.99
C ASN A 204 51.75 -3.03 -26.99
N PRO A 205 52.78 -2.24 -26.64
CA PRO A 205 53.93 -2.04 -27.51
C PRO A 205 54.94 -3.18 -27.31
N SER A 206 54.54 -4.43 -27.59
CA SER A 206 55.40 -5.63 -27.56
C SER A 206 56.08 -5.99 -26.21
N TYR A 207 56.08 -7.29 -25.89
CA TYR A 207 56.80 -7.95 -24.80
C TYR A 207 56.74 -7.27 -23.41
N GLY A 208 55.62 -7.47 -22.70
CA GLY A 208 55.55 -7.36 -21.24
C GLY A 208 55.58 -5.94 -20.67
N VAL A 209 55.66 -4.92 -21.51
CA VAL A 209 55.57 -3.50 -21.10
C VAL A 209 54.15 -3.00 -21.37
N TYR A 210 53.43 -2.65 -20.31
CA TYR A 210 52.14 -1.99 -20.44
C TYR A 210 52.37 -0.48 -20.55
N ASP A 211 51.97 0.12 -21.67
CA ASP A 211 52.04 1.56 -21.88
C ASP A 211 50.74 2.22 -21.41
N TYR A 212 50.87 3.00 -20.32
CA TYR A 212 49.80 3.79 -19.70
C TYR A 212 49.86 5.27 -20.06
N SER A 213 50.67 5.69 -21.04
CA SER A 213 50.84 7.09 -21.45
C SER A 213 49.55 7.76 -21.95
N SER A 214 48.52 6.97 -22.28
CA SER A 214 47.18 7.44 -22.63
C SER A 214 46.18 7.47 -21.47
N CYS A 215 46.53 6.94 -20.29
CA CYS A 215 45.71 7.12 -19.09
C CYS A 215 45.80 8.58 -18.66
N ALA A 216 44.65 9.23 -18.48
CA ALA A 216 44.49 10.65 -18.10
C ALA A 216 44.73 11.71 -19.20
N LYS A 217 44.88 11.33 -20.48
CA LYS A 217 44.68 12.31 -21.56
C LYS A 217 43.20 12.50 -21.82
N VAL A 218 42.67 13.63 -21.36
CA VAL A 218 41.40 14.18 -21.85
C VAL A 218 41.67 14.57 -23.30
N GLU A 219 40.94 13.99 -24.24
CA GLU A 219 40.96 14.48 -25.62
C GLU A 219 40.39 15.90 -25.58
N GLU A 220 41.20 16.89 -25.97
CA GLU A 220 40.77 18.28 -26.21
C GLU A 220 39.77 18.37 -27.37
#